data_AF-A0A2V2UD14-F1
#
_entry.id   AF-A0A2V2UD14-F1
#
_cell.length_a   1.000
_cell.length_b   1.000
_cell.length_c   1.000
_cell.angle_alpha   90.00
_cell.angle_beta   90.00
_cell.angle_gamma   90.00
#
_symmetry.space_group_name_H-M   'P 1'
#
loop_
_entity.id
_entity.type
_entity.pdbx_description
1 polymer ?
#
loop_
_entity_poly.entity_id
_entity_poly.type
_entity_poly.pdbx_seq_one_letter_code
_entity_poly.pdbx_strand_id
1 'polypeptide(L)'
;MTCKGICIRHKAPRPVIGDRYSTGQKPCQVCEIFLKWDGLWCPCCSYMLRRKPRNIHSREKLRTRKKIAEYQLSLQQKKTKEADV
;
A
#
# COMPACT_ATOMS: atom_id res chain seq x y z
N MET A 1 0.87 -24.43 -1.31
CA MET A 1 1.74 -23.58 -0.46
C MET A 1 0.96 -23.25 0.81
N THR A 2 1.43 -23.70 1.97
CA THR A 2 0.73 -23.57 3.26
C THR A 2 1.40 -22.49 4.11
N CYS A 3 0.64 -21.83 4.99
CA CYS A 3 1.19 -20.84 5.89
C CYS A 3 2.10 -21.50 6.95
N LYS A 4 3.32 -20.97 7.13
CA LYS A 4 4.30 -21.37 8.15
C LYS A 4 4.28 -20.50 9.42
N GLY A 5 3.38 -19.51 9.52
CA GLY A 5 3.27 -18.60 10.68
C GLY A 5 4.31 -17.48 10.81
N ILE A 6 5.41 -17.49 10.06
CA ILE A 6 6.50 -16.49 10.13
C ILE A 6 5.98 -15.05 9.88
N CYS A 7 4.99 -14.93 9.01
CA CYS A 7 4.39 -13.65 8.60
C CYS A 7 3.69 -12.90 9.74
N ILE A 8 3.41 -13.53 10.88
CA ILE A 8 2.76 -12.89 12.05
C ILE A 8 3.60 -11.74 12.58
N ARG A 9 4.94 -11.83 12.54
CA ARG A 9 5.86 -10.76 12.96
C ARG A 9 5.75 -9.49 12.12
N HIS A 10 5.28 -9.64 10.89
CA HIS A 10 5.07 -8.53 9.94
C HIS A 10 3.60 -8.14 9.80
N LYS A 11 2.72 -8.67 10.65
CA LYS A 11 1.29 -8.38 10.62
C LYS A 11 1.05 -6.89 10.81
N ALA A 12 0.37 -6.28 9.85
CA ALA A 12 0.04 -4.87 9.90
C ALA A 12 -1.28 -4.66 10.67
N PRO A 13 -1.32 -3.71 11.62
CA PRO A 13 -2.55 -3.34 12.29
C PRO A 13 -3.53 -2.70 11.30
N ARG A 14 -4.82 -2.68 11.65
CA ARG A 14 -5.79 -1.91 10.89
C ARG A 14 -5.44 -0.42 10.99
N PRO A 15 -5.29 0.30 9.86
CA PRO A 15 -5.03 1.72 9.92
C PRO A 15 -6.23 2.44 10.54
N VAL A 16 -5.97 3.39 11.45
CA VAL A 16 -7.00 4.22 12.10
C VAL A 16 -7.61 5.18 11.08
N ILE A 17 -6.76 5.72 10.20
CA ILE A 17 -7.14 6.69 9.17
C ILE A 17 -6.66 6.16 7.82
N GLY A 18 -7.55 6.19 6.82
CA GLY A 18 -7.24 5.80 5.45
C GLY A 18 -7.46 4.32 5.14
N ASP A 19 -6.98 3.91 3.96
CA ASP A 19 -7.14 2.54 3.46
C ASP A 19 -5.82 1.76 3.53
N ARG A 20 -5.90 0.44 3.63
CA ARG A 20 -4.72 -0.42 3.81
C ARG A 20 -3.70 -0.28 2.67
N TYR A 21 -4.18 -0.14 1.43
CA TYR A 21 -3.32 -0.03 0.24
C TYR A 21 -2.58 1.30 0.17
N SER A 22 -3.21 2.39 0.62
CA SER A 22 -2.62 3.72 0.72
C SER A 22 -1.48 3.76 1.74
N THR A 23 -1.60 2.97 2.82
CA THR A 23 -0.55 2.79 3.83
C THR A 23 0.53 1.77 3.44
N GLY A 24 0.46 1.21 2.23
CA GLY A 24 1.43 0.22 1.75
C GLY A 24 1.27 -1.18 2.34
N GLN A 25 0.19 -1.45 3.08
CA GLN A 25 -0.09 -2.79 3.59
C GLN A 25 -0.53 -3.71 2.45
N LYS A 26 -0.01 -4.93 2.43
CA LYS A 26 -0.29 -5.91 1.38
C LYS A 26 -0.98 -7.15 1.97
N PRO A 27 -2.09 -7.63 1.39
CA PRO A 27 -2.71 -8.88 1.83
C PRO A 27 -1.99 -10.10 1.25
N CYS A 28 -1.83 -11.13 2.07
CA CYS A 28 -1.49 -12.47 1.62
C CYS A 28 -2.75 -13.34 1.60
N GLN A 29 -3.10 -13.94 0.45
CA GLN A 29 -4.30 -14.80 0.38
C GLN A 29 -4.13 -16.14 1.09
N VAL A 30 -2.90 -16.64 1.19
CA VAL A 30 -2.62 -17.94 1.83
C VAL A 30 -2.56 -17.81 3.35
N CYS A 31 -2.02 -16.70 3.85
CA CYS A 31 -1.89 -16.46 5.30
C CYS A 31 -3.06 -15.64 5.87
N GLU A 32 -3.95 -15.14 5.02
CA GLU A 32 -5.14 -14.34 5.37
C GLU A 32 -4.87 -13.11 6.27
N ILE A 33 -3.65 -12.57 6.21
CA ILE A 33 -3.26 -11.38 6.97
C ILE A 33 -2.75 -10.27 6.05
N PHE A 34 -2.86 -9.05 6.54
CA PHE A 34 -2.19 -7.88 5.98
C PHE A 34 -0.80 -7.74 6.57
N LEU A 35 0.16 -7.42 5.72
CA LEU A 35 1.57 -7.38 6.04
C LEU A 35 2.14 -6.01 5.69
N LYS A 36 3.01 -5.47 6.54
CA LYS A 36 3.89 -4.35 6.16
C LYS A 36 5.22 -4.96 5.74
N TRP A 37 5.39 -5.10 4.43
CA TRP A 37 6.53 -5.79 3.83
C TRP A 37 6.91 -5.13 2.52
N ASP A 38 8.19 -4.83 2.33
CA ASP A 38 8.65 -4.11 1.14
C ASP A 38 8.73 -5.04 -0.08
N GLY A 39 9.00 -6.33 0.14
CA GLY A 39 9.08 -7.34 -0.91
C GLY A 39 7.77 -7.62 -1.65
N LEU A 40 7.90 -8.28 -2.80
CA LEU A 40 6.77 -8.73 -3.64
C LEU A 40 6.17 -10.05 -3.18
N TRP A 41 6.90 -10.82 -2.37
CA TRP A 41 6.53 -12.17 -1.95
C TRP A 41 6.36 -12.23 -0.44
N CYS A 42 5.37 -13.00 0.01
CA CYS A 42 5.15 -13.24 1.43
C CYS A 42 6.36 -14.01 1.99
N PRO A 43 6.98 -13.55 3.09
CA PRO A 43 8.15 -14.23 3.68
C PRO A 43 7.81 -15.61 4.27
N CYS A 44 6.52 -15.94 4.39
CA CYS A 44 6.03 -17.15 5.03
C CYS A 44 5.68 -18.26 4.03
N CYS A 45 4.80 -17.95 3.08
CA CYS A 45 4.25 -18.92 2.12
C CYS A 45 4.70 -18.65 0.69
N SER A 46 5.59 -17.69 0.46
CA SER A 46 6.04 -17.27 -0.88
C SER A 46 4.90 -16.96 -1.85
N TYR A 47 3.73 -16.54 -1.34
CA TYR A 47 2.63 -16.06 -2.16
C TYR A 47 2.90 -14.63 -2.61
N MET A 48 2.63 -14.31 -3.87
CA MET A 48 2.84 -12.97 -4.42
C MET A 48 1.86 -11.95 -3.82
N LEU A 49 2.39 -10.97 -3.11
CA LEU A 49 1.64 -9.93 -2.43
C LEU A 49 1.12 -8.90 -3.42
N ARG A 50 -0.19 -8.63 -3.37
CA ARG A 50 -0.81 -7.67 -4.29
C ARG A 50 -0.69 -6.24 -3.76
N ARG A 51 -0.26 -5.34 -4.64
CA ARG A 51 -0.19 -3.88 -4.40
C ARG A 51 -1.49 -3.13 -4.73
N LYS A 52 -2.42 -3.79 -5.41
CA LYS A 52 -3.70 -3.19 -5.85
C LYS A 52 -4.87 -4.02 -5.30
N PRO A 53 -5.99 -3.37 -4.93
CA PRO A 53 -7.21 -4.06 -4.58
C PRO A 53 -7.79 -4.82 -5.78
N ARG A 54 -8.58 -5.85 -5.49
CA ARG A 54 -9.22 -6.70 -6.51
C ARG A 54 -10.45 -6.06 -7.13
N ASN A 55 -11.21 -5.31 -6.32
CA ASN A 55 -12.43 -4.63 -6.78
C ASN A 55 -12.07 -3.39 -7.63
N ILE A 56 -12.69 -3.29 -8.80
CA ILE A 56 -12.52 -2.23 -9.78
C ILE A 56 -12.78 -0.85 -9.16
N HIS A 57 -13.89 -0.69 -8.43
CA HIS A 57 -14.25 0.56 -7.78
C HIS A 57 -13.17 1.02 -6.79
N SER A 58 -12.69 0.10 -5.94
CA SER A 58 -11.59 0.39 -5.01
C SER A 58 -10.25 0.67 -5.71
N ARG A 59 -10.02 0.07 -6.89
CA ARG A 59 -8.83 0.31 -7.71
C ARG A 59 -8.87 1.71 -8.32
N GLU A 60 -10.03 2.16 -8.78
CA GLU A 60 -10.24 3.51 -9.30
C GLU A 60 -10.06 4.55 -8.21
N LYS A 61 -10.68 4.35 -7.03
CA LYS A 61 -10.47 5.23 -5.86
C LYS A 61 -8.99 5.39 -5.52
N LEU A 62 -8.22 4.30 -5.54
CA LEU A 62 -6.78 4.34 -5.31
C LEU A 62 -6.04 5.15 -6.40
N ARG A 63 -6.41 5.00 -7.68
CA ARG A 63 -5.83 5.76 -8.79
C ARG A 63 -6.10 7.26 -8.66
N THR A 64 -7.35 7.64 -8.37
CA THR A 64 -7.74 9.04 -8.20
C THR A 64 -6.98 9.69 -7.06
N ARG A 65 -6.84 9.00 -5.92
CA ARG A 65 -6.04 9.49 -4.78
C ARG A 65 -4.57 9.70 -5.15
N LYS A 66 -3.97 8.80 -5.93
CA LYS A 66 -2.58 8.96 -6.40
C LYS A 66 -2.42 10.20 -7.28
N LYS A 67 -3.33 10.41 -8.24
CA LYS A 67 -3.32 11.60 -9.09
C LYS A 67 -3.44 12.90 -8.28
N ILE A 68 -4.34 12.92 -7.27
CA ILE A 68 -4.49 14.08 -6.39
C ILE A 68 -3.20 14.34 -5.60
N ALA A 69 -2.58 13.31 -5.03
CA ALA A 69 -1.34 13.47 -4.28
C ALA A 69 -0.18 13.95 -5.17
N GLU A 70 -0.05 13.42 -6.39
CA GLU A 70 0.93 13.85 -7.39
C GLU A 70 0.72 15.32 -7.78
N TYR A 71 -0.54 15.72 -7.99
CA TYR A 71 -0.87 17.11 -8.30
C TYR A 71 -0.52 18.05 -7.13
N GLN A 72 -0.87 17.69 -5.90
CA GLN A 72 -0.53 18.48 -4.70
C GLN A 72 0.99 18.66 -4.54
N LEU A 73 1.76 17.59 -4.75
CA LEU A 73 3.23 17.66 -4.74
C LEU A 73 3.76 18.62 -5.82
N SER A 74 3.18 18.60 -7.02
CA SER A 74 3.58 19.51 -8.10
C SER A 74 3.31 20.98 -7.77
N LEU A 75 2.21 21.28 -7.06
CA LEU A 75 1.91 22.64 -6.59
C LEU A 75 2.87 23.10 -5.50
N GLN A 76 3.22 22.23 -4.56
CA GLN A 76 4.21 22.53 -3.53
C GLN A 76 5.57 22.87 -4.14
N GLN A 77 6.01 22.12 -5.14
CA GLN A 77 7.28 22.37 -5.85
C GLN A 77 7.30 23.70 -6.63
N LYS A 78 6.15 24.15 -7.15
CA LYS A 78 6.06 25.47 -7.81
C LYS A 78 6.22 26.60 -6.80
N LYS A 79 5.54 26.50 -5.66
CA LYS A 79 5.63 27.50 -4.58
C LYS A 79 7.03 27.63 -3.99
N THR A 80 7.75 26.52 -3.81
CA THR A 80 9.13 26.58 -3.31
C THR A 80 10.06 27.28 -4.30
N LYS A 81 9.87 27.07 -5.61
CA LYS A 81 10.69 27.71 -6.64
C LYS A 81 10.44 29.21 -6.78
N GLU A 82 9.23 29.68 -6.49
CA GLU A 82 8.89 31.11 -6.49
C GLU A 82 9.42 31.86 -5.26
N ALA A 83 9.77 31.14 -4.18
CA ALA A 83 10.29 31.75 -2.94
C ALA A 83 11.83 31.89 -2.91
N ASP A 84 12.53 31.23 -3.82
CA ASP A 84 14.01 31.26 -3.96
C ASP A 84 14.49 32.27 -5.04
N VAL A 85 13.59 33.07 -5.63
CA VAL A 85 13.89 34.13 -6.61
C VAL A 85 13.69 35.51 -6.01
#